data_AF-A0A965ZRF9-F1
#
_entry.id   AF-A0A965ZRF9-F1
#
_cell.length_a   1.000
_cell.length_b   1.000
_cell.length_c   1.000
_cell.angle_alpha   90.00
_cell.angle_beta   90.00
_cell.angle_gamma   90.00
#
_symmetry.space_group_name_H-M   'P 1'
#
loop_
_entity.id
_entity.type
_entity.pdbx_description
1 polymer ?
#
loop_
_entity_poly.entity_id
_entity_poly.type
_entity_poly.pdbx_seq_one_letter_code
_entity_poly.pdbx_strand_id
1 'polypeptide(L)' 'QDTLTRLKRKESVPENVCTPNPIADQYRLGQEMGVRGTPAIVTGTGQMIPGYQSADELMVTLGLN' A
#
# COMPACT_ATOMS: atom_id res chain seq x y z
N GLN A 1 11.65 -9.89 -3.40
CA GLN A 1 10.55 -9.04 -3.93
C GLN A 1 10.29 -9.34 -5.42
N ASP A 2 10.21 -10.61 -5.82
CA ASP A 2 10.01 -10.96 -7.24
C ASP A 2 8.53 -10.99 -7.64
N THR A 3 7.70 -11.75 -6.92
CA THR A 3 6.27 -11.94 -7.20
C THR A 3 5.48 -10.63 -7.35
N LEU A 4 5.68 -9.65 -6.45
CA LEU A 4 4.99 -8.37 -6.51
C LEU A 4 5.39 -7.57 -7.76
N THR A 5 6.67 -7.58 -8.13
CA THR A 5 7.19 -6.91 -9.34
C THR A 5 6.53 -7.48 -10.60
N ARG A 6 6.46 -8.82 -10.69
CA ARG A 6 5.81 -9.53 -11.81
C ARG A 6 4.32 -9.21 -11.91
N LEU A 7 3.61 -9.21 -10.78
CA LEU A 7 2.20 -8.81 -10.71
C LEU A 7 1.98 -7.35 -11.17
N LYS A 8 2.84 -6.42 -10.77
CA LYS A 8 2.75 -5.01 -11.21
C LYS A 8 3.06 -4.83 -12.70
N ARG A 9 3.86 -5.73 -13.28
CA ARG A 9 4.10 -5.83 -14.74
C ARG A 9 3.00 -6.59 -15.50
N LYS A 10 1.93 -7.02 -14.81
CA LYS A 10 0.82 -7.82 -15.36
C LYS A 10 1.25 -9.20 -15.86
N GLU A 11 2.34 -9.74 -15.33
CA GLU A 11 2.75 -11.11 -15.59
C GLU A 11 1.94 -12.09 -14.71
N SER A 12 1.74 -13.31 -15.20
CA SER A 12 1.09 -14.38 -14.43
C SER A 12 2.03 -14.94 -13.36
N VAL A 13 1.53 -15.12 -12.13
CA VAL A 13 2.26 -15.77 -11.04
C VAL A 13 1.46 -16.98 -10.57
N PRO A 14 2.11 -18.05 -10.07
CA PRO A 14 1.39 -19.17 -9.46
C PRO A 14 0.50 -18.67 -8.32
N GLU A 15 -0.75 -19.11 -8.29
CA GLU A 15 -1.65 -18.83 -7.17
C GLU A 15 -1.16 -19.59 -5.92
N ASN A 16 -1.01 -18.86 -4.82
CA ASN A 16 -0.63 -19.44 -3.53
C ASN A 16 -1.58 -18.92 -2.45
N VAL A 17 -2.58 -19.74 -2.11
CA VAL A 17 -3.53 -19.44 -1.05
C VAL A 17 -3.01 -20.00 0.27
N CYS A 18 -2.60 -19.10 1.17
CA CYS A 18 -2.16 -19.47 2.51
C CYS A 18 -3.33 -19.48 3.51
N THR A 19 -3.26 -20.37 4.50
CA THR A 19 -4.14 -20.34 5.68
C THR A 19 -3.29 -20.09 6.93
N PRO A 20 -3.52 -18.99 7.68
CA PRO A 20 -4.53 -17.96 7.47
C PRO A 20 -4.12 -16.93 6.39
N ASN A 21 -5.11 -16.42 5.64
CA ASN A 21 -4.92 -15.34 4.67
C ASN A 21 -5.21 -13.97 5.32
N PRO A 22 -4.24 -13.05 5.43
CA PRO A 22 -4.40 -11.79 6.17
C PRO A 22 -5.11 -10.67 5.39
N ILE A 23 -5.45 -10.88 4.11
CA ILE A 23 -5.93 -9.79 3.23
C ILE A 23 -7.25 -9.18 3.71
N ALA A 24 -8.17 -10.01 4.23
CA ALA A 24 -9.45 -9.50 4.74
C ALA A 24 -9.25 -8.59 5.97
N ASP A 25 -8.34 -8.96 6.87
CA ASP A 25 -8.02 -8.17 8.06
C ASP A 25 -7.30 -6.87 7.68
N GLN A 26 -6.38 -6.91 6.71
CA GLN A 26 -5.71 -5.70 6.19
C GLN A 26 -6.70 -4.72 5.54
N TYR A 27 -7.66 -5.24 4.76
CA TYR A 27 -8.70 -4.42 4.14
C TYR A 27 -9.64 -3.78 5.17
N ARG A 28 -10.02 -4.52 6.22
CA ARG A 28 -10.82 -3.98 7.33
C ARG A 28 -10.05 -2.91 8.11
N LEU A 29 -8.78 -3.18 8.44
CA LEU A 29 -7.93 -2.20 9.12
C LEU A 29 -7.82 -0.90 8.33
N GLY A 30 -7.61 -0.97 7.01
CA GLY A 30 -7.58 0.21 6.15
C GLY A 30 -8.87 1.04 6.24
N GLN A 31 -10.03 0.40 6.20
CA GLN A 31 -11.33 1.08 6.35
C GLN A 31 -11.48 1.74 7.72
N GLU A 32 -11.12 1.04 8.80
CA GLU A 32 -11.16 1.56 10.17
C GLU A 32 -10.24 2.78 10.34
N MET A 33 -9.09 2.79 9.65
CA MET A 33 -8.16 3.93 9.63
C MET A 33 -8.64 5.10 8.75
N GLY A 34 -9.74 4.93 7.99
CA GLY A 34 -10.30 5.96 7.11
C GLY A 34 -9.83 5.92 5.66
N VAL A 35 -9.17 4.84 5.22
CA VAL A 35 -8.78 4.67 3.81
C VAL A 35 -10.02 4.51 2.94
N ARG A 36 -10.19 5.41 1.96
CA ARG A 36 -11.32 5.42 1.00
C ARG A 36 -10.91 5.15 -0.44
N GLY A 37 -9.60 5.11 -0.72
CA GLY A 37 -9.05 4.91 -2.05
C GLY A 37 -7.56 4.58 -1.99
N THR A 38 -7.01 4.07 -3.09
CA THR A 38 -5.60 3.67 -3.21
C THR A 38 -4.88 4.48 -4.29
N PRO A 39 -3.58 4.77 -4.13
CA PRO A 39 -2.73 4.45 -2.97
C PRO A 39 -3.07 5.32 -1.74
N ALA A 40 -2.76 4.81 -0.54
CA ALA A 40 -2.87 5.53 0.73
C ALA A 40 -1.66 5.15 1.60
N ILE A 41 -0.96 6.16 2.12
CA ILE A 41 0.23 5.98 2.95
C ILE A 41 -0.11 6.41 4.38
N VAL A 42 0.38 5.66 5.36
CA VAL A 42 0.31 6.03 6.79
C VAL A 42 1.73 6.13 7.31
N THR A 43 2.10 7.29 7.86
CA THR A 43 3.46 7.55 8.36
C THR A 43 3.66 6.95 9.76
N GLY A 44 4.90 6.90 10.23
CA GLY A 44 5.22 6.47 11.61
C GLY A 44 4.61 7.35 12.70
N THR A 45 4.21 8.59 12.37
CA THR A 45 3.48 9.49 13.28
C THR A 45 1.96 9.30 13.23
N GLY A 46 1.47 8.39 12.39
CA GLY A 46 0.03 8.14 12.18
C GLY A 46 -0.65 9.10 11.20
N GLN A 47 0.10 9.99 10.53
CA GLN A 47 -0.45 10.87 9.50
C GLN A 47 -0.86 10.05 8.27
N MET A 48 -2.07 10.30 7.76
CA MET A 48 -2.55 9.73 6.50
C MET A 48 -2.22 10.65 5.32
N ILE A 49 -1.57 10.10 4.31
CA ILE A 49 -1.31 10.75 3.01
C ILE A 49 -2.13 9.99 1.95
N PRO A 50 -3.31 10.52 1.57
CA PRO A 50 -4.17 9.87 0.59
C PRO A 50 -3.73 10.20 -0.85
N GLY A 51 -3.93 9.24 -1.75
CA GLY A 51 -3.70 9.45 -3.18
C GLY A 51 -2.24 9.26 -3.59
N TYR A 52 -2.02 9.33 -4.90
CA TYR A 52 -0.70 9.23 -5.49
C TYR A 52 0.06 10.54 -5.33
N GLN A 53 1.34 10.43 -5.00
CA GLN A 53 2.35 11.47 -5.12
C GLN A 53 3.57 10.88 -5.83
N SER A 54 4.23 11.67 -6.67
CA SER A 54 5.54 11.32 -7.22
C SER A 54 6.60 11.24 -6.11
N ALA A 55 7.76 10.67 -6.41
CA ALA A 55 8.84 10.56 -5.43
C ALA A 55 9.27 11.93 -4.90
N ASP A 56 9.41 12.93 -5.79
CA ASP A 56 9.83 14.28 -5.41
C ASP A 56 8.78 14.99 -4.53
N GLU A 57 7.49 14.87 -4.87
CA GLU A 57 6.39 15.42 -4.06
C GLU A 57 6.30 14.74 -2.68
N LEU A 58 6.52 13.43 -2.63
CA LEU A 58 6.49 12.67 -1.39
C LEU A 58 7.67 13.05 -0.48
N MET A 59 8.86 13.31 -1.03
CA MET A 59 10.00 13.79 -0.24
C MET A 59 9.68 15.11 0.46
N VAL A 60 9.05 16.05 -0.24
CA VAL A 60 8.59 17.32 0.34
C VAL A 60 7.54 17.08 1.41
N THR A 61 6.56 16.21 1.15
CA THR A 61 5.49 15.87 2.12
C THR A 61 6.07 15.23 3.38
N LEU A 62 7.14 14.44 3.26
CA LEU A 62 7.82 13.79 4.37
C LEU A 62 8.88 14.69 5.05
N GLY A 63 9.17 15.87 4.51
CA GLY A 63 10.18 16.79 5.04
C GLY A 63 11.62 16.27 4.93
N LEU A 64 11.94 15.56 3.85
CA LEU A 64 13.24 14.92 3.61
C LEU A 64 14.19 15.72 2.70
N ASN A 65 13.92 17.00 2.51
CA ASN A 65 14.59 17.92 1.59
C ASN A 65 15.59 18.85 2.26
#